data_AF-A0ABD5U6X2-F1
#
_entry.id   AF-A0ABD5U6X2-F1
#
_cell.length_a   1.000
_cell.length_b   1.000
_cell.length_c   1.000
_cell.angle_alpha   90.00
_cell.angle_beta   90.00
_cell.angle_gamma   90.00
#
_symmetry.space_group_name_H-M   'P 1'
#
loop_
_entity.id
_entity.type
_entity.pdbx_description
1 polymer ?
#
loop_
_entity_poly.entity_id
_entity_poly.type
_entity_poly.pdbx_seq_one_letter_code
_entity_poly.pdbx_strand_id
1 'polypeptide(L)'
;MNRRQFLMTAGGTAGAVTVAAGSAAAQENESGGNGSAGGNESAGGNESSGGNESAGGGNESGGNESSGGGGGGGSGPIDYGGFLDDAAGWEEGGTVDARGESEVTVEVGAGEGGLAFDPVAVHVDEGATIIWEWTGEGGSHNVVAQDGADFESGSPQASGTFEWTAEGGPIATYQCDPHAGQGMLGAVAIGEDVPRTSPAAAAAEPADPKEMGVPIQPHFVGIATIMMMIVSLIFTFYLLKYGESPNTKGGN
;
A
#
# COMPACT_ATOMS: atom_id res chain seq x y z
N MET A 1 65.74 39.67 8.33
CA MET A 1 66.55 39.84 7.10
C MET A 1 65.61 39.94 5.90
N ASN A 2 65.65 41.03 5.11
CA ASN A 2 64.96 41.12 3.81
C ASN A 2 65.95 40.88 2.67
N ARG A 3 65.66 39.92 1.79
CA ARG A 3 66.24 39.77 0.45
C ARG A 3 65.19 39.08 -0.42
N ARG A 4 64.42 39.86 -1.22
CA ARG A 4 64.62 40.08 -2.66
C ARG A 4 64.47 38.75 -3.43
N GLN A 5 63.29 38.50 -4.01
CA GLN A 5 62.97 38.84 -5.40
C GLN A 5 63.89 38.08 -6.40
N PHE A 6 63.33 37.07 -7.06
CA PHE A 6 63.69 36.77 -8.44
C PHE A 6 62.39 36.82 -9.26
N LEU A 7 62.44 37.69 -10.25
CA LEU A 7 61.39 38.23 -11.10
C LEU A 7 61.63 37.68 -12.52
N MET A 8 60.68 37.94 -13.42
CA MET A 8 60.82 38.05 -14.89
C MET A 8 60.64 36.73 -15.68
N THR A 9 59.91 36.63 -16.81
CA THR A 9 59.34 37.58 -17.81
C THR A 9 58.80 36.73 -18.98
N ALA A 10 57.91 37.08 -19.91
CA ALA A 10 56.98 38.19 -20.19
C ALA A 10 56.18 37.85 -21.47
N GLY A 11 55.19 38.70 -21.80
CA GLY A 11 54.56 38.87 -23.13
C GLY A 11 53.06 38.56 -23.10
N GLY A 12 52.09 39.46 -23.26
CA GLY A 12 52.07 40.81 -23.79
C GLY A 12 51.31 40.84 -25.12
N THR A 13 50.08 41.37 -25.17
CA THR A 13 49.55 42.24 -26.24
C THR A 13 48.13 42.74 -25.90
N ALA A 14 47.89 44.00 -26.25
CA ALA A 14 46.74 44.83 -25.95
C ALA A 14 45.72 44.85 -27.12
N GLY A 15 44.47 45.23 -26.83
CA GLY A 15 43.45 45.58 -27.82
C GLY A 15 42.33 46.39 -27.17
N ALA A 16 42.04 47.56 -27.73
CA ALA A 16 41.44 48.72 -27.08
C ALA A 16 39.91 48.68 -26.86
N VAL A 17 39.46 49.37 -25.80
CA VAL A 17 38.08 49.80 -25.59
C VAL A 17 37.88 51.14 -26.31
N THR A 18 36.91 51.20 -27.23
CA THR A 18 36.42 52.45 -27.82
C THR A 18 35.09 52.84 -27.18
N VAL A 19 35.06 54.07 -26.67
CA VAL A 19 33.88 54.78 -26.20
C VAL A 19 33.39 55.68 -27.34
N ALA A 20 32.08 55.71 -27.60
CA ALA A 20 31.46 56.75 -28.41
C ALA A 20 30.16 57.22 -27.75
N ALA A 21 30.08 58.54 -27.58
CA ALA A 21 29.01 59.30 -26.95
C ALA A 21 27.85 59.58 -27.91
N GLY A 22 26.67 59.84 -27.35
CA GLY A 22 25.51 60.45 -28.01
C GLY A 22 24.55 61.02 -26.97
N SER A 23 24.10 62.25 -27.20
CA SER A 23 23.80 63.27 -26.18
C SER A 23 22.32 63.47 -25.81
N ALA A 24 22.15 64.09 -24.63
CA ALA A 24 21.01 64.73 -23.97
C ALA A 24 19.82 65.29 -24.78
N ALA A 25 18.63 65.24 -24.17
CA ALA A 25 17.78 66.42 -23.91
C ALA A 25 16.80 66.15 -22.75
N ALA A 26 16.76 67.09 -21.80
CA ALA A 26 15.83 67.17 -20.67
C ALA A 26 14.56 67.95 -21.05
N GLN A 27 13.44 67.76 -20.32
CA GLN A 27 12.63 68.90 -19.87
C GLN A 27 11.75 68.54 -18.67
N GLU A 28 11.97 69.31 -17.61
CA GLU A 28 11.20 69.50 -16.39
C GLU A 28 9.81 70.14 -16.58
N ASN A 29 8.87 69.86 -15.68
CA ASN A 29 8.02 70.91 -15.10
C ASN A 29 7.49 70.50 -13.71
N GLU A 30 7.61 71.44 -12.78
CA GLU A 30 7.31 71.35 -11.36
C GLU A 30 5.82 71.59 -11.05
N SER A 31 5.39 71.21 -9.84
CA SER A 31 4.92 72.16 -8.82
C SER A 31 3.71 71.65 -8.01
N GLY A 32 3.84 71.76 -6.68
CA GLY A 32 2.73 72.17 -5.82
C GLY A 32 2.16 71.10 -4.90
N GLY A 33 2.77 70.92 -3.72
CA GLY A 33 2.13 70.22 -2.61
C GLY A 33 1.06 71.05 -1.90
N ASN A 34 0.25 70.40 -1.06
CA ASN A 34 -0.10 70.90 0.27
C ASN A 34 -0.73 69.75 1.09
N GLY A 35 -0.25 69.57 2.32
CA GLY A 35 -0.72 68.52 3.22
C GLY A 35 -2.04 68.86 3.91
N SER A 36 -2.61 67.87 4.60
CA SER A 36 -3.18 68.07 5.93
C SER A 36 -3.43 66.73 6.60
N ALA A 37 -2.91 66.60 7.82
CA ALA A 37 -3.27 65.59 8.79
C ALA A 37 -4.75 65.76 9.24
N GLY A 38 -5.33 64.68 9.75
CA GLY A 38 -6.61 64.67 10.44
C GLY A 38 -7.08 63.25 10.71
N GLY A 39 -6.76 62.72 11.89
CA GLY A 39 -7.30 61.45 12.36
C GLY A 39 -8.76 61.58 12.81
N ASN A 40 -9.46 60.44 12.86
CA ASN A 40 -10.50 60.20 13.85
C ASN A 40 -10.71 58.70 14.02
N GLU A 41 -10.42 58.21 15.22
CA GLU A 41 -10.91 56.92 15.70
C GLU A 41 -12.41 57.02 15.96
N SER A 42 -13.19 56.02 15.55
CA SER A 42 -14.49 55.81 16.19
C SER A 42 -14.92 54.35 16.08
N ALA A 43 -14.95 53.71 17.23
CA ALA A 43 -15.55 52.41 17.47
C ALA A 43 -17.08 52.48 17.33
N GLY A 44 -17.69 51.37 16.92
CA GLY A 44 -19.14 51.20 16.93
C GLY A 44 -19.55 49.82 16.43
N GLY A 45 -19.49 48.82 17.32
CA GLY A 45 -20.23 47.58 17.12
C GLY A 45 -21.71 47.79 17.44
N ASN A 46 -22.59 47.07 16.74
CA ASN A 46 -23.84 46.58 17.32
C ASN A 46 -24.27 45.31 16.59
N GLU A 47 -24.70 44.35 17.40
CA GLU A 47 -25.14 43.00 17.05
C GLU A 47 -26.56 43.00 16.48
N SER A 48 -26.89 41.98 15.67
CA SER A 48 -28.27 41.53 15.52
C SER A 48 -28.33 40.09 14.99
N SER A 49 -28.29 39.15 15.95
CA SER A 49 -29.22 38.03 16.13
C SER A 49 -30.01 37.48 14.93
N GLY A 50 -29.86 36.16 14.73
CA GLY A 50 -30.93 35.19 15.04
C GLY A 50 -31.81 34.73 13.88
N GLY A 51 -31.78 33.42 13.61
CA GLY A 51 -32.75 32.75 12.73
C GLY A 51 -32.46 31.26 12.55
N ASN A 52 -32.51 30.48 13.65
CA ASN A 52 -32.63 29.02 13.62
C ASN A 52 -34.01 28.64 14.15
N GLU A 53 -34.87 28.10 13.29
CA GLU A 53 -36.02 27.24 13.61
C GLU A 53 -36.10 26.23 12.44
N SER A 54 -35.80 24.94 12.59
CA SER A 54 -36.34 23.88 13.47
C SER A 54 -37.68 23.30 13.02
N ALA A 55 -37.73 21.96 13.14
CA ALA A 55 -38.84 21.02 13.00
C ALA A 55 -39.23 20.63 11.56
N GLY A 56 -39.30 19.35 11.20
CA GLY A 56 -39.43 18.14 12.00
C GLY A 56 -40.55 17.28 11.40
N GLY A 57 -40.28 16.00 11.19
CA GLY A 57 -41.28 15.06 10.69
C GLY A 57 -40.66 13.74 10.28
N GLY A 58 -40.55 12.83 11.25
CA GLY A 58 -40.15 11.45 10.99
C GLY A 58 -41.25 10.67 10.26
N ASN A 59 -40.82 9.66 9.50
CA ASN A 59 -41.54 8.40 9.45
C ASN A 59 -40.57 7.27 9.12
N GLU A 60 -40.71 6.20 9.90
CA GLU A 60 -40.00 4.95 9.82
C GLU A 60 -40.39 4.15 8.57
N SER A 61 -39.57 3.11 8.31
CA SER A 61 -39.87 1.91 7.52
C SER A 61 -39.43 1.94 6.06
N GLY A 62 -38.35 1.21 5.83
CA GLY A 62 -37.82 0.85 4.53
C GLY A 62 -36.50 0.12 4.70
N GLY A 63 -36.50 -0.97 5.49
CA GLY A 63 -35.36 -1.88 5.57
C GLY A 63 -35.10 -2.43 4.18
N ASN A 64 -34.03 -1.94 3.54
CA ASN A 64 -33.48 -2.58 2.35
C ASN A 64 -32.47 -3.61 2.84
N GLU A 65 -33.00 -4.80 3.15
CA GLU A 65 -32.25 -6.05 3.18
C GLU A 65 -31.72 -6.30 1.76
N SER A 66 -30.65 -5.62 1.36
CA SER A 66 -29.89 -6.00 0.18
C SER A 66 -29.02 -7.21 0.53
N SER A 67 -29.70 -8.35 0.61
CA SER A 67 -29.07 -9.65 0.62
C SER A 67 -28.75 -10.04 -0.83
N GLY A 68 -27.46 -10.16 -1.16
CA GLY A 68 -27.05 -10.91 -2.34
C GLY A 68 -25.86 -10.36 -3.13
N GLY A 69 -24.68 -10.33 -2.52
CA GLY A 69 -23.40 -10.21 -3.20
C GLY A 69 -22.32 -10.88 -2.35
N GLY A 70 -22.32 -12.21 -2.27
CA GLY A 70 -21.34 -12.94 -1.47
C GLY A 70 -19.97 -12.92 -2.13
N GLY A 71 -18.98 -12.32 -1.47
CA GLY A 71 -17.62 -12.28 -2.03
C GLY A 71 -16.50 -11.77 -1.14
N GLY A 72 -16.59 -11.88 0.19
CA GLY A 72 -15.53 -11.39 1.08
C GLY A 72 -15.38 -12.19 2.37
N GLY A 73 -15.41 -13.52 2.29
CA GLY A 73 -15.39 -14.41 3.46
C GLY A 73 -14.06 -14.51 4.22
N GLY A 74 -13.04 -13.73 3.84
CA GLY A 74 -11.73 -13.73 4.50
C GLY A 74 -11.61 -12.60 5.53
N SER A 75 -11.21 -12.95 6.77
CA SER A 75 -10.70 -11.97 7.75
C SER A 75 -9.20 -11.70 7.61
N GLY A 76 -8.52 -12.31 6.65
CA GLY A 76 -7.10 -12.07 6.37
C GLY A 76 -6.87 -10.79 5.56
N PRO A 77 -5.61 -10.48 5.23
CA PRO A 77 -5.26 -9.36 4.36
C PRO A 77 -5.92 -9.49 2.97
N ILE A 78 -5.96 -8.37 2.25
CA ILE A 78 -6.45 -8.34 0.86
C ILE A 78 -5.58 -9.26 0.00
N ASP A 79 -6.24 -10.06 -0.84
CA ASP A 79 -5.58 -11.02 -1.73
C ASP A 79 -5.42 -10.40 -3.12
N TYR A 80 -4.19 -9.99 -3.45
CA TYR A 80 -3.81 -9.47 -4.76
C TYR A 80 -3.42 -10.56 -5.77
N GLY A 81 -3.73 -11.84 -5.49
CA GLY A 81 -3.43 -12.95 -6.39
C GLY A 81 -1.93 -13.21 -6.57
N GLY A 82 -1.11 -12.81 -5.59
CA GLY A 82 0.35 -12.91 -5.63
C GLY A 82 1.05 -11.85 -6.50
N PHE A 83 0.32 -10.88 -7.07
CA PHE A 83 0.90 -9.84 -7.92
C PHE A 83 1.97 -9.00 -7.20
N LEU A 84 1.80 -8.78 -5.89
CA LEU A 84 2.71 -7.98 -5.08
C LEU A 84 3.82 -8.80 -4.39
N ASP A 85 3.92 -10.12 -4.63
CA ASP A 85 4.88 -10.97 -3.92
C ASP A 85 6.34 -10.54 -4.15
N ASP A 86 6.62 -10.01 -5.35
CA ASP A 86 7.93 -9.50 -5.75
C ASP A 86 7.99 -7.95 -5.71
N ALA A 87 6.98 -7.28 -5.14
CA ALA A 87 6.93 -5.82 -5.12
C ALA A 87 7.95 -5.21 -4.14
N ALA A 88 8.69 -4.20 -4.61
CA ALA A 88 9.69 -3.51 -3.84
C ALA A 88 9.04 -2.72 -2.69
N GLY A 89 9.43 -3.04 -1.44
CA GLY A 89 8.86 -2.41 -0.24
C GLY A 89 7.51 -2.99 0.19
N TRP A 90 7.06 -4.11 -0.40
CA TRP A 90 5.83 -4.77 0.02
C TRP A 90 6.03 -5.66 1.25
N GLU A 91 5.09 -5.56 2.18
CA GLU A 91 4.91 -6.49 3.28
C GLU A 91 3.49 -7.05 3.21
N GLU A 92 3.31 -8.35 3.48
CA GLU A 92 1.96 -8.95 3.46
C GLU A 92 1.04 -8.25 4.48
N GLY A 93 -0.09 -7.73 3.99
CA GLY A 93 -1.00 -6.92 4.80
C GLY A 93 -0.59 -5.45 4.95
N GLY A 94 0.44 -4.98 4.22
CA GLY A 94 0.90 -3.60 4.18
C GLY A 94 0.01 -2.65 3.36
N THR A 95 -1.23 -3.05 3.05
CA THR A 95 -2.19 -2.15 2.37
C THR A 95 -2.55 -0.99 3.28
N VAL A 96 -2.42 0.23 2.76
CA VAL A 96 -2.88 1.44 3.45
C VAL A 96 -4.39 1.59 3.24
N ASP A 97 -5.16 1.61 4.33
CA ASP A 97 -6.59 1.89 4.30
C ASP A 97 -6.83 3.39 4.16
N ALA A 98 -7.39 3.80 3.02
CA ALA A 98 -7.74 5.17 2.66
C ALA A 98 -9.24 5.29 2.30
N ARG A 99 -10.08 4.32 2.72
CA ARG A 99 -11.53 4.45 2.59
C ARG A 99 -12.05 5.61 3.43
N GLY A 100 -13.08 6.27 2.92
CA GLY A 100 -13.63 7.52 3.45
C GLY A 100 -12.93 8.78 2.92
N GLU A 101 -11.77 8.65 2.27
CA GLU A 101 -11.05 9.76 1.65
C GLU A 101 -11.46 9.89 0.16
N SER A 102 -11.62 11.13 -0.31
CA SER A 102 -11.95 11.38 -1.72
C SER A 102 -10.73 11.31 -2.65
N GLU A 103 -9.52 11.45 -2.09
CA GLU A 103 -8.26 11.47 -2.83
C GLU A 103 -7.17 10.77 -2.02
N VAL A 104 -6.28 10.05 -2.70
CA VAL A 104 -5.07 9.45 -2.09
C VAL A 104 -3.87 9.64 -3.02
N THR A 105 -2.73 10.01 -2.44
CA THR A 105 -1.48 10.18 -3.18
C THR A 105 -0.60 8.93 -3.06
N VAL A 106 -0.04 8.51 -4.18
CA VAL A 106 0.98 7.47 -4.29
C VAL A 106 2.24 8.09 -4.89
N GLU A 107 3.34 8.05 -4.16
CA GLU A 107 4.64 8.48 -4.65
C GLU A 107 5.17 7.51 -5.73
N VAL A 108 5.69 8.07 -6.82
CA VAL A 108 6.33 7.34 -7.91
C VAL A 108 7.82 7.62 -7.87
N GLY A 109 8.61 6.59 -7.59
CA GLY A 109 10.04 6.72 -7.33
C GLY A 109 10.35 6.79 -5.84
N ALA A 110 9.83 5.84 -5.08
CA ALA A 110 10.10 5.70 -3.64
C ALA A 110 11.03 4.50 -3.36
N GLY A 111 11.31 4.26 -2.08
CA GLY A 111 12.10 3.12 -1.62
C GLY A 111 13.59 3.19 -1.98
N GLU A 112 14.30 2.08 -1.75
CA GLU A 112 15.74 2.00 -2.04
C GLU A 112 15.99 2.13 -3.55
N GLY A 113 16.75 3.16 -3.94
CA GLY A 113 17.06 3.41 -5.35
C GLY A 113 15.93 4.07 -6.16
N GLY A 114 14.80 4.43 -5.54
CA GLY A 114 13.67 5.08 -6.22
C GLY A 114 12.94 4.16 -7.19
N LEU A 115 12.87 2.85 -6.91
CA LEU A 115 12.27 1.83 -7.78
C LEU A 115 11.00 1.21 -7.18
N ALA A 116 10.29 1.96 -6.32
CA ALA A 116 9.04 1.52 -5.72
C ALA A 116 7.93 2.57 -5.86
N PHE A 117 6.70 2.13 -5.67
CA PHE A 117 5.57 3.00 -5.34
C PHE A 117 5.44 3.10 -3.82
N ASP A 118 5.04 4.26 -3.29
CA ASP A 118 4.76 4.40 -1.85
C ASP A 118 3.46 5.19 -1.60
N PRO A 119 2.44 4.61 -0.95
CA PRO A 119 2.36 3.20 -0.56
C PRO A 119 2.29 2.25 -1.78
N VAL A 120 2.76 1.01 -1.59
CA VAL A 120 2.69 -0.04 -2.63
C VAL A 120 1.25 -0.43 -2.94
N ALA A 121 0.39 -0.47 -1.91
CA ALA A 121 -1.03 -0.75 -2.10
C ALA A 121 -1.92 0.13 -1.22
N VAL A 122 -3.05 0.55 -1.80
CA VAL A 122 -4.08 1.36 -1.12
C VAL A 122 -5.44 0.67 -1.20
N HIS A 123 -6.29 0.87 -0.20
CA HIS A 123 -7.69 0.48 -0.20
C HIS A 123 -8.57 1.73 -0.14
N VAL A 124 -9.39 1.95 -1.17
CA VAL A 124 -10.21 3.15 -1.32
C VAL A 124 -11.68 2.80 -1.55
N ASP A 125 -12.55 3.80 -1.40
CA ASP A 125 -13.94 3.69 -1.85
C ASP A 125 -14.03 3.85 -3.37
N GLU A 126 -15.07 3.25 -3.97
CA GLU A 126 -15.39 3.47 -5.38
C GLU A 126 -15.62 4.96 -5.65
N GLY A 127 -14.98 5.49 -6.69
CA GLY A 127 -15.02 6.89 -7.07
C GLY A 127 -13.97 7.80 -6.40
N ALA A 128 -13.13 7.28 -5.51
CA ALA A 128 -11.97 8.03 -4.99
C ALA A 128 -10.93 8.28 -6.10
N THR A 129 -10.22 9.40 -6.04
CA THR A 129 -9.15 9.71 -7.02
C THR A 129 -7.79 9.28 -6.49
N ILE A 130 -7.08 8.49 -7.29
CA ILE A 130 -5.69 8.10 -7.03
C ILE A 130 -4.79 9.08 -7.77
N ILE A 131 -3.86 9.69 -7.05
CA ILE A 131 -2.91 10.67 -7.58
C ILE A 131 -1.51 10.09 -7.47
N TRP A 132 -0.91 9.72 -8.60
CA TRP A 132 0.50 9.35 -8.64
C TRP A 132 1.36 10.61 -8.79
N GLU A 133 2.26 10.85 -7.85
CA GLU A 133 3.17 12.01 -7.84
C GLU A 133 4.63 11.55 -7.96
N TRP A 134 5.34 12.05 -8.97
CA TRP A 134 6.74 11.67 -9.18
C TRP A 134 7.67 12.44 -8.25
N THR A 135 8.49 11.69 -7.52
CA THR A 135 9.46 12.24 -6.56
C THR A 135 10.72 12.80 -7.25
N GLY A 136 11.03 12.29 -8.45
CA GLY A 136 12.30 12.54 -9.15
C GLY A 136 13.41 11.52 -8.85
N GLU A 137 13.19 10.62 -7.90
CA GLU A 137 14.17 9.60 -7.51
C GLU A 137 14.07 8.36 -8.42
N GLY A 138 15.20 7.65 -8.61
CA GLY A 138 15.25 6.43 -9.40
C GLY A 138 15.09 6.61 -10.92
N GLY A 139 14.95 7.84 -11.40
CA GLY A 139 14.92 8.16 -12.83
C GLY A 139 13.50 8.29 -13.39
N SER A 140 13.28 7.75 -14.59
CA SER A 140 12.00 7.88 -15.28
C SER A 140 11.10 6.67 -15.03
N HIS A 141 9.85 6.94 -14.63
CA HIS A 141 8.84 5.93 -14.32
C HIS A 141 7.53 6.19 -15.07
N ASN A 142 6.74 5.15 -15.28
CA ASN A 142 5.35 5.25 -15.71
C ASN A 142 4.44 4.46 -14.76
N VAL A 143 3.14 4.64 -14.91
CA VAL A 143 2.10 3.91 -14.19
C VAL A 143 1.17 3.30 -15.23
N VAL A 144 1.14 1.97 -15.31
CA VAL A 144 0.38 1.24 -16.34
C VAL A 144 -0.41 0.12 -15.69
N ALA A 145 -1.73 0.16 -15.86
CA ALA A 145 -2.63 -0.88 -15.38
C ALA A 145 -2.30 -2.24 -16.01
N GLN A 146 -2.39 -3.30 -15.23
CA GLN A 146 -2.14 -4.68 -15.65
C GLN A 146 -3.44 -5.49 -15.65
N ASP A 147 -4.25 -5.37 -14.61
CA ASP A 147 -5.55 -6.04 -14.49
C ASP A 147 -6.55 -5.18 -13.70
N GLY A 148 -7.84 -5.37 -13.96
CA GLY A 148 -8.93 -4.74 -13.20
C GLY A 148 -9.26 -3.27 -13.54
N ALA A 149 -8.40 -2.59 -14.29
CA ALA A 149 -8.60 -1.23 -14.80
C ALA A 149 -7.90 -1.02 -16.16
N ASP A 150 -8.16 0.12 -16.80
CA ASP A 150 -7.57 0.50 -18.09
C ASP A 150 -7.07 1.95 -18.01
N PHE A 151 -5.82 2.12 -17.57
CA PHE A 151 -5.15 3.41 -17.48
C PHE A 151 -3.65 3.30 -17.77
N GLU A 152 -3.09 4.34 -18.36
CA GLU A 152 -1.65 4.48 -18.59
C GLU A 152 -1.23 5.95 -18.46
N SER A 153 -0.14 6.20 -17.73
CA SER A 153 0.44 7.55 -17.60
C SER A 153 1.22 7.99 -18.85
N GLY A 154 1.38 7.10 -19.82
CA GLY A 154 2.16 7.32 -21.04
C GLY A 154 3.64 6.96 -20.91
N SER A 155 4.50 7.74 -21.58
CA SER A 155 5.95 7.48 -21.60
C SER A 155 6.60 7.73 -20.24
N PRO A 156 7.63 6.96 -19.83
CA PRO A 156 8.30 7.16 -18.55
C PRO A 156 8.84 8.59 -18.37
N GLN A 157 8.50 9.20 -17.24
CA GLN A 157 8.86 10.57 -16.86
C GLN A 157 9.46 10.62 -15.46
N ALA A 158 10.18 11.69 -15.13
CA ALA A 158 10.83 11.84 -13.82
C ALA A 158 10.10 12.83 -12.88
N SER A 159 9.08 13.53 -13.39
CA SER A 159 8.32 14.50 -12.61
C SER A 159 6.91 14.65 -13.17
N GLY A 160 6.00 15.21 -12.37
CA GLY A 160 4.61 15.44 -12.73
C GLY A 160 3.65 14.63 -11.88
N THR A 161 2.38 14.67 -12.28
CA THR A 161 1.30 13.91 -11.65
C THR A 161 0.49 13.17 -12.71
N PHE A 162 -0.13 12.07 -12.29
CA PHE A 162 -1.10 11.32 -13.07
C PHE A 162 -2.26 10.95 -12.15
N GLU A 163 -3.49 11.06 -12.66
CA GLU A 163 -4.69 10.86 -11.87
C GLU A 163 -5.59 9.82 -12.53
N TRP A 164 -6.21 8.98 -11.70
CA TRP A 164 -7.24 8.04 -12.12
C TRP A 164 -8.32 7.93 -11.04
N THR A 165 -9.58 7.87 -11.46
CA THR A 165 -10.70 7.64 -10.54
C THR A 165 -10.90 6.15 -10.37
N ALA A 166 -10.95 5.69 -9.12
CA ALA A 166 -11.12 4.29 -8.77
C ALA A 166 -12.49 3.77 -9.22
N GLU A 167 -12.51 3.17 -10.40
CA GLU A 167 -13.69 2.58 -11.04
C GLU A 167 -13.35 1.19 -11.59
N GLY A 168 -14.36 0.31 -11.69
CA GLY A 168 -14.19 -1.02 -12.26
C GLY A 168 -14.18 -2.16 -11.23
N GLY A 169 -13.22 -3.07 -11.35
CA GLY A 169 -13.15 -4.29 -10.52
C GLY A 169 -12.72 -4.01 -9.07
N PRO A 170 -12.85 -5.00 -8.17
CA PRO A 170 -12.49 -4.82 -6.76
C PRO A 170 -10.98 -4.65 -6.52
N ILE A 171 -10.14 -4.97 -7.50
CA ILE A 171 -8.68 -4.79 -7.47
C ILE A 171 -8.25 -4.28 -8.83
N ALA A 172 -7.43 -3.23 -8.85
CA ALA A 172 -6.69 -2.76 -10.01
C ALA A 172 -5.18 -2.88 -9.73
N THR A 173 -4.47 -3.70 -10.50
CA THR A 173 -3.01 -3.84 -10.39
C THR A 173 -2.31 -2.98 -11.42
N TYR A 174 -1.13 -2.48 -11.11
CA TYR A 174 -0.35 -1.64 -12.02
C TYR A 174 1.16 -1.81 -11.80
N GLN A 175 1.94 -1.39 -12.79
CA GLN A 175 3.39 -1.43 -12.73
C GLN A 175 4.02 -0.20 -13.38
N CYS A 176 5.33 -0.04 -13.15
CA CYS A 176 6.21 0.75 -14.00
C CYS A 176 6.89 -0.17 -15.02
N ASP A 177 6.63 -0.03 -16.31
CA ASP A 177 7.12 -0.93 -17.35
C ASP A 177 8.64 -1.13 -17.38
N PRO A 178 9.49 -0.09 -17.33
CA PRO A 178 10.93 -0.29 -17.33
C PRO A 178 11.45 -0.97 -16.05
N HIS A 179 10.68 -0.94 -14.97
CA HIS A 179 11.09 -1.37 -13.64
C HIS A 179 10.25 -2.52 -13.04
N ALA A 180 9.32 -3.09 -13.80
CA ALA A 180 8.47 -4.19 -13.34
C ALA A 180 9.29 -5.40 -12.89
N GLY A 181 10.35 -5.75 -13.64
CA GLY A 181 11.28 -6.83 -13.27
C GLY A 181 12.17 -6.52 -12.06
N GLN A 182 12.15 -5.29 -11.54
CA GLN A 182 12.80 -4.89 -10.29
C GLN A 182 11.80 -4.79 -9.12
N GLY A 183 10.53 -5.16 -9.34
CA GLY A 183 9.51 -5.12 -8.30
C GLY A 183 8.74 -3.80 -8.23
N MET A 184 8.84 -2.92 -9.23
CA MET A 184 8.05 -1.67 -9.22
C MET A 184 6.59 -1.95 -9.64
N LEU A 185 5.86 -2.54 -8.70
CA LEU A 185 4.50 -3.05 -8.82
C LEU A 185 3.64 -2.38 -7.73
N GLY A 186 2.37 -2.14 -8.02
CA GLY A 186 1.43 -1.61 -7.04
C GLY A 186 0.00 -2.05 -7.30
N ALA A 187 -0.89 -1.80 -6.33
CA ALA A 187 -2.30 -2.17 -6.47
C ALA A 187 -3.25 -1.21 -5.73
N VAL A 188 -4.46 -1.08 -6.26
CA VAL A 188 -5.57 -0.37 -5.66
C VAL A 188 -6.69 -1.37 -5.39
N ALA A 189 -7.09 -1.53 -4.13
CA ALA A 189 -8.30 -2.26 -3.76
C ALA A 189 -9.47 -1.28 -3.68
N ILE A 190 -10.64 -1.66 -4.21
CA ILE A 190 -11.76 -0.74 -4.46
C ILE A 190 -13.04 -1.30 -3.83
N GLY A 191 -13.65 -0.49 -2.97
CA GLY A 191 -14.94 -0.79 -2.35
C GLY A 191 -14.86 -1.86 -1.25
N GLU A 192 -16.02 -2.39 -0.84
CA GLU A 192 -16.12 -3.28 0.32
C GLU A 192 -15.90 -4.76 -0.03
N ASP A 193 -16.26 -5.17 -1.26
CA ASP A 193 -16.25 -6.56 -1.72
C ASP A 193 -14.89 -6.97 -2.34
N VAL A 194 -13.82 -6.72 -1.59
CA VAL A 194 -12.44 -7.04 -2.01
C VAL A 194 -12.06 -8.48 -1.63
N PRO A 195 -11.43 -9.25 -2.54
CA PRO A 195 -10.89 -10.57 -2.21
C PRO A 195 -9.94 -10.50 -1.02
N ARG A 196 -10.11 -11.41 -0.06
CA ARG A 196 -9.24 -11.50 1.12
C ARG A 196 -8.78 -12.93 1.32
N THR A 197 -7.55 -13.09 1.78
CA THR A 197 -7.07 -14.41 2.17
C THR A 197 -7.92 -14.89 3.34
N SER A 198 -8.39 -16.14 3.27
CA SER A 198 -8.89 -16.79 4.47
C SER A 198 -7.68 -17.12 5.33
N PRO A 199 -7.70 -16.80 6.64
CA PRO A 199 -6.75 -17.45 7.53
C PRO A 199 -6.92 -18.95 7.29
N ALA A 200 -5.82 -19.65 6.96
CA ALA A 200 -5.82 -21.10 6.96
C ALA A 200 -6.46 -21.51 8.28
N ALA A 201 -7.67 -22.10 8.21
CA ALA A 201 -8.49 -22.40 9.38
C ALA A 201 -7.54 -22.93 10.43
N ALA A 202 -7.26 -22.11 11.47
CA ALA A 202 -6.18 -22.32 12.41
C ALA A 202 -6.15 -23.80 12.68
N ALA A 203 -5.13 -24.50 12.14
CA ALA A 203 -5.17 -25.94 11.94
C ALA A 203 -5.79 -26.52 13.17
N ALA A 204 -7.07 -26.96 13.06
CA ALA A 204 -7.93 -27.11 14.23
C ALA A 204 -7.09 -27.78 15.28
N GLU A 205 -6.70 -27.02 16.32
CA GLU A 205 -5.90 -27.56 17.41
C GLU A 205 -6.57 -28.89 17.71
N PRO A 206 -5.88 -30.04 17.59
CA PRO A 206 -6.55 -31.32 17.65
C PRO A 206 -7.34 -31.30 18.94
N ALA A 207 -8.67 -31.19 18.82
CA ALA A 207 -9.53 -30.87 19.94
C ALA A 207 -9.12 -31.85 21.04
N ASP A 208 -8.71 -31.32 22.21
CA ASP A 208 -8.39 -32.17 23.36
C ASP A 208 -9.55 -33.18 23.45
N PRO A 209 -9.30 -34.50 23.32
CA PRO A 209 -10.34 -35.52 23.16
C PRO A 209 -11.41 -35.56 24.26
N LYS A 210 -11.30 -34.69 25.27
CA LYS A 210 -12.27 -34.49 26.36
C LYS A 210 -13.58 -33.81 25.95
N GLU A 211 -13.66 -33.14 24.80
CA GLU A 211 -14.92 -32.47 24.37
C GLU A 211 -15.73 -33.26 23.33
N MET A 212 -15.18 -34.35 22.79
CA MET A 212 -15.94 -35.34 22.04
C MET A 212 -16.66 -36.24 23.04
N GLY A 213 -17.92 -35.90 23.36
CA GLY A 213 -18.81 -36.50 24.38
C GLY A 213 -19.04 -38.02 24.36
N VAL A 214 -17.96 -38.80 24.40
CA VAL A 214 -17.90 -40.21 24.74
C VAL A 214 -17.15 -40.29 26.06
N PRO A 215 -17.72 -40.87 27.13
CA PRO A 215 -17.01 -41.04 28.39
C PRO A 215 -15.98 -42.17 28.27
N ILE A 216 -14.90 -41.96 27.51
CA ILE A 216 -13.70 -42.79 27.59
C ILE A 216 -12.96 -42.38 28.85
N GLN A 217 -13.23 -43.07 29.97
CA GLN A 217 -12.45 -42.83 31.19
C GLN A 217 -10.96 -43.08 30.88
N PRO A 218 -10.03 -42.24 31.39
CA PRO A 218 -8.60 -42.30 31.07
C PRO A 218 -7.96 -43.69 31.24
N HIS A 219 -8.54 -44.52 32.11
CA HIS A 219 -8.10 -45.87 32.37
C HIS A 219 -8.34 -46.85 31.21
N PHE A 220 -9.30 -46.60 30.31
CA PHE A 220 -9.61 -47.52 29.21
C PHE A 220 -8.65 -47.42 28.02
N VAL A 221 -8.04 -46.25 27.78
CA VAL A 221 -7.04 -46.09 26.71
C VAL A 221 -5.75 -46.84 27.04
N GLY A 222 -5.33 -46.79 28.31
CA GLY A 222 -4.23 -47.61 28.81
C GLY A 222 -4.55 -49.11 28.78
N ILE A 223 -5.78 -49.50 29.15
CA ILE A 223 -6.20 -50.91 29.10
C ILE A 223 -6.26 -51.42 27.66
N ALA A 224 -6.80 -50.66 26.70
CA ALA A 224 -6.90 -51.08 25.30
C ALA A 224 -5.53 -51.26 24.63
N THR A 225 -4.58 -50.36 24.91
CA THR A 225 -3.20 -50.48 24.41
C THR A 225 -2.46 -51.66 25.02
N ILE A 226 -2.58 -51.88 26.33
CA ILE A 226 -2.03 -53.07 27.00
C ILE A 226 -2.68 -54.35 26.43
N MET A 227 -3.99 -54.34 26.19
CA MET A 227 -4.70 -55.50 25.65
C MET A 227 -4.26 -55.81 24.21
N MET A 228 -4.06 -54.80 23.35
CA MET A 228 -3.52 -55.00 21.99
C MET A 228 -2.11 -55.61 22.02
N MET A 229 -1.24 -55.14 22.94
CA MET A 229 0.09 -55.74 23.10
C MET A 229 0.00 -57.19 23.58
N ILE A 230 -0.86 -57.48 24.56
CA ILE A 230 -1.04 -58.84 25.08
C ILE A 230 -1.60 -59.78 24.01
N VAL A 231 -2.60 -59.36 23.22
CA VAL A 231 -3.15 -60.16 22.12
C VAL A 231 -2.09 -60.43 21.06
N SER A 232 -1.26 -59.45 20.73
CA SER A 232 -0.16 -59.60 19.77
C SER A 232 0.90 -60.59 20.27
N LEU A 233 1.22 -60.55 21.57
CA LEU A 233 2.16 -61.49 22.20
C LEU A 233 1.58 -62.90 22.29
N ILE A 234 0.30 -63.05 22.63
CA ILE A 234 -0.38 -64.36 22.64
C ILE A 234 -0.45 -64.93 21.23
N PHE A 235 -0.78 -64.13 20.23
CA PHE A 235 -0.83 -64.55 18.83
C PHE A 235 0.54 -64.98 18.31
N THR A 236 1.59 -64.20 18.61
CA THR A 236 2.97 -64.55 18.27
C THR A 236 3.43 -65.81 18.98
N PHE A 237 3.10 -65.97 20.27
CA PHE A 237 3.35 -67.20 21.00
C PHE A 237 2.60 -68.38 20.38
N TYR A 238 1.35 -68.20 19.95
CA TYR A 238 0.57 -69.27 19.33
C TYR A 238 1.16 -69.69 17.98
N LEU A 239 1.64 -68.75 17.16
CA LEU A 239 2.36 -69.05 15.93
C LEU A 239 3.69 -69.76 16.19
N LEU A 240 4.44 -69.37 17.22
CA LEU A 240 5.70 -70.04 17.56
C LEU A 240 5.49 -71.41 18.23
N LYS A 241 4.40 -71.58 18.99
CA LYS A 241 4.07 -72.79 19.74
C LYS A 241 3.32 -73.82 18.90
N TYR A 242 2.49 -73.38 17.95
CA TYR A 242 1.57 -74.21 17.18
C TYR A 242 1.57 -73.94 15.67
N GLY A 243 2.32 -72.95 15.18
CA GLY A 243 2.41 -72.61 13.75
C GLY A 243 3.43 -73.43 12.96
N GLU A 244 4.24 -74.27 13.61
CA GLU A 244 4.99 -75.32 12.90
C GLU A 244 4.04 -76.49 12.62
N SER A 245 3.53 -76.56 11.40
CA SER A 245 2.66 -77.66 10.97
C SER A 245 3.39 -79.02 11.06
N PRO A 246 2.72 -80.14 11.40
CA PRO A 246 3.29 -81.49 11.44
C PRO A 246 3.57 -82.10 10.05
N ASN A 247 4.12 -81.33 9.11
CA ASN A 247 4.47 -81.78 7.76
C ASN A 247 5.95 -81.55 7.41
N THR A 248 6.86 -81.82 8.35
CA THR A 248 8.25 -82.18 8.03
C THR A 248 8.44 -83.70 8.13
N LYS A 249 7.74 -84.46 7.28
CA LYS A 249 8.32 -85.71 6.73
C LYS A 249 9.23 -85.23 5.60
N GLY A 250 10.56 -85.30 5.69
CA GLY A 250 11.34 -86.42 6.19
C GLY A 250 11.48 -87.43 5.05
N GLY A 251 12.66 -87.43 4.42
CA GLY A 251 13.19 -88.59 3.71
C GLY A 251 13.18 -88.53 2.19
N ASN A 252 14.41 -88.32 1.67
CA ASN A 252 14.99 -88.70 0.38
C ASN A 252 14.66 -87.88 -0.87
#